data_AF-A0A645ER58-F1
#
_entry.id   AF-A0A645ER58-F1
#
_cell.length_a   1.000
_cell.length_b   1.000
_cell.length_c   1.000
_cell.angle_alpha   90.00
_cell.angle_beta   90.00
_cell.angle_gamma   90.00
#
_symmetry.space_group_name_H-M   'P 1'
#
loop_
_entity.id
_entity.type
_entity.pdbx_description
1 polymer ?
#
loop_
_entity_poly.entity_id
_entity_poly.type
_entity_poly.pdbx_seq_one_letter_code
_entity_poly.pdbx_strand_id
1 'polypeptide(L)'
;MEFWCHKWKWEYLDFPQQCLLNNTIMKTLFDYLYYRTSKFYEDWGEKNGYIAGSVVVTTSFGFIFLSLCIFAFYLFDKKINLNIIWAVIISFCILSLFFINKRKFAELTKKYRDEKHCKLKGWLVFAYIIGSVALFFVSLALCGYWVNVKI
;
A
#
# COMPACT_ATOMS: atom_id res chain seq x y z
N MET A 1 8.61 22.69 -18.95
CA MET A 1 9.47 22.70 -20.16
C MET A 1 10.50 21.60 -20.02
N GLU A 2 10.68 20.86 -21.10
CA GLU A 2 11.36 19.57 -21.28
C GLU A 2 12.89 19.65 -21.18
N PHE A 3 13.56 18.53 -21.54
CA PHE A 3 15.00 18.25 -21.65
C PHE A 3 15.60 17.52 -20.42
N TRP A 4 16.01 16.25 -20.43
CA TRP A 4 16.48 15.35 -21.50
C TRP A 4 16.06 13.89 -21.24
N CYS A 5 15.49 13.28 -22.27
CA CYS A 5 15.35 11.85 -22.46
C CYS A 5 16.42 11.43 -23.47
N HIS A 6 17.39 10.58 -23.12
CA HIS A 6 18.08 9.65 -24.06
C HIS A 6 19.14 8.80 -23.33
N LYS A 7 18.74 7.59 -22.89
CA LYS A 7 19.51 6.34 -23.04
C LYS A 7 18.73 5.20 -22.39
N TRP A 8 17.85 4.60 -23.17
CA TRP A 8 17.19 3.35 -22.84
C TRP A 8 18.13 2.20 -23.24
N LYS A 9 18.77 1.56 -22.27
CA LYS A 9 19.41 0.24 -22.48
C LYS A 9 19.52 -0.52 -21.15
N TRP A 10 18.55 -1.42 -20.91
CA TRP A 10 18.65 -2.66 -20.12
C TRP A 10 19.17 -2.63 -18.67
N GLU A 11 18.40 -2.07 -17.73
CA GLU A 11 18.66 -2.17 -16.27
C GLU A 11 17.38 -2.55 -15.48
N TYR A 12 16.54 -3.40 -16.07
CA TYR A 12 15.27 -3.85 -15.46
C TYR A 12 15.41 -5.02 -14.46
N LEU A 13 16.63 -5.42 -14.10
CA LEU A 13 16.89 -6.66 -13.37
C LEU A 13 17.40 -6.51 -11.93
N ASP A 14 17.60 -5.28 -11.42
CA ASP A 14 18.09 -5.07 -10.04
C ASP A 14 17.00 -4.83 -8.98
N PHE A 15 15.72 -4.80 -9.38
CA PHE A 15 14.63 -4.63 -8.42
C PHE A 15 14.47 -5.76 -7.37
N PRO A 16 14.89 -7.02 -7.61
CA PRO A 16 14.82 -8.07 -6.59
C PRO A 16 16.11 -8.27 -5.78
N GLN A 17 17.23 -7.59 -6.08
CA GLN A 17 18.55 -8.02 -5.56
C GLN A 17 18.88 -7.52 -4.13
N GLN A 18 18.05 -6.67 -3.53
CA GLN A 18 18.13 -6.32 -2.10
C GLN A 18 17.24 -7.19 -1.19
N CYS A 19 16.62 -8.25 -1.73
CA CYS A 19 15.62 -9.08 -1.04
C CYS A 19 16.15 -10.34 -0.32
N LEU A 20 17.36 -10.32 0.27
CA LEU A 20 17.88 -11.46 1.05
C LEU A 20 18.31 -11.06 2.48
N LEU A 21 17.33 -10.83 3.38
CA LEU A 21 17.40 -11.15 4.82
C LEU A 21 16.00 -11.00 5.47
N ASN A 22 15.45 -12.11 5.95
CA ASN A 22 14.01 -12.36 6.06
C ASN A 22 13.26 -11.68 7.24
N ASN A 23 13.74 -10.54 7.74
CA ASN A 23 13.00 -9.74 8.74
C ASN A 23 13.15 -8.22 8.48
N THR A 24 14.27 -7.80 7.88
CA THR A 24 14.53 -6.42 7.48
C THR A 24 13.74 -6.01 6.23
N ILE A 25 13.43 -6.96 5.34
CA ILE A 25 12.79 -6.69 4.04
C ILE A 25 11.38 -6.11 4.21
N MET A 26 10.52 -6.78 4.98
CA MET A 26 9.14 -6.33 5.18
C MET A 26 9.08 -4.93 5.80
N LYS A 27 9.94 -4.68 6.79
CA LYS A 27 10.07 -3.36 7.41
C LYS A 27 10.58 -2.31 6.41
N THR A 28 11.55 -2.67 5.58
CA THR A 28 12.12 -1.76 4.56
C THR A 28 11.11 -1.45 3.46
N LEU A 29 10.33 -2.45 3.01
CA LEU A 29 9.24 -2.27 2.04
C LEU A 29 8.12 -1.41 2.62
N PHE A 30 7.68 -1.69 3.85
CA PHE A 30 6.68 -0.86 4.52
C PHE A 30 7.17 0.58 4.67
N ASP A 31 8.41 0.78 5.11
CA ASP A 31 9.01 2.10 5.28
C ASP A 31 9.14 2.86 3.95
N TYR A 32 9.46 2.14 2.87
CA TYR A 32 9.53 2.69 1.54
C TYR A 32 8.15 3.07 0.98
N LEU A 33 7.16 2.18 1.10
CA LEU A 33 5.76 2.46 0.75
C LEU A 33 5.23 3.64 1.56
N TYR A 34 5.47 3.65 2.87
CA TYR A 34 5.07 4.72 3.78
C TYR A 34 5.67 6.05 3.34
N TYR A 35 6.99 6.11 3.13
CA TYR A 35 7.68 7.31 2.64
C TYR A 35 7.08 7.81 1.32
N ARG A 36 6.95 6.92 0.34
CA ARG A 36 6.53 7.29 -1.01
C ARG A 36 5.09 7.81 -1.04
N THR A 37 4.20 7.11 -0.34
CA THR A 37 2.79 7.51 -0.22
C THR A 37 2.67 8.83 0.54
N SER A 38 3.42 8.99 1.63
CA SER A 38 3.43 10.24 2.41
C SER A 38 3.89 11.43 1.59
N LYS A 39 4.97 11.27 0.81
CA LYS A 39 5.50 12.30 -0.08
C LYS A 39 4.52 12.65 -1.20
N PHE A 40 3.81 11.67 -1.73
CA PHE A 40 2.76 11.91 -2.73
C PHE A 40 1.65 12.81 -2.17
N TYR A 41 1.22 12.58 -0.92
CA TYR A 41 0.26 13.47 -0.25
C TYR A 41 0.84 14.88 0.00
N GLU A 42 2.10 14.99 0.41
CA GLU A 42 2.76 16.31 0.54
C GLU A 42 2.83 17.05 -0.79
N ASP A 43 3.17 16.36 -1.89
CA ASP A 43 3.21 16.90 -3.26
C ASP A 43 1.81 17.34 -3.75
N TRP A 44 0.74 16.76 -3.21
CA TRP A 44 -0.65 17.14 -3.43
C TRP A 44 -1.12 18.34 -2.59
N GLY A 45 -0.28 18.85 -1.69
CA GLY A 45 -0.58 20.03 -0.86
C GLY A 45 -0.98 19.73 0.58
N GLU A 46 -0.96 18.45 1.01
CA GLU A 46 -1.22 18.08 2.41
C GLU A 46 -0.01 18.43 3.30
N LYS A 47 -0.22 19.34 4.27
CA LYS A 47 0.84 19.74 5.22
C LYS A 47 1.33 18.59 6.11
N ASN A 48 0.52 17.54 6.28
CA ASN A 48 0.82 16.38 7.10
C ASN A 48 0.69 15.08 6.30
N GLY A 49 1.29 15.02 5.10
CA GLY A 49 1.18 13.86 4.21
C GLY A 49 1.60 12.53 4.85
N TYR A 50 2.48 12.55 5.86
CA TYR A 50 2.85 11.37 6.65
C TYR A 50 1.68 10.69 7.39
N ILE A 51 0.65 11.45 7.78
CA ILE A 51 -0.56 10.88 8.39
C ILE A 51 -1.32 10.11 7.33
N ALA A 52 -1.64 10.74 6.21
CA ALA A 52 -2.37 10.11 5.10
C ALA A 52 -1.61 8.89 4.56
N GLY A 53 -0.29 9.00 4.40
CA GLY A 53 0.56 7.89 3.99
C GLY A 53 0.49 6.68 4.92
N SER A 54 0.49 6.88 6.25
CA SER A 54 0.37 5.77 7.22
C SER A 54 -0.96 5.02 7.09
N VAL A 55 -2.06 5.76 6.95
CA VAL A 55 -3.40 5.21 6.83
C VAL A 55 -3.50 4.39 5.56
N VAL A 56 -3.11 4.99 4.42
CA VAL A 56 -3.23 4.35 3.11
C VAL A 56 -2.39 3.08 3.00
N VAL A 57 -1.14 3.10 3.46
CA VAL A 57 -0.29 1.90 3.42
C VAL A 57 -0.85 0.81 4.32
N THR A 58 -1.24 1.15 5.56
CA THR A 58 -1.78 0.16 6.51
C THR A 58 -3.10 -0.44 6.01
N THR A 59 -4.00 0.37 5.47
CA THR A 59 -5.26 -0.08 4.89
C THR A 59 -5.03 -0.93 3.63
N SER A 60 -4.03 -0.60 2.79
CA SER A 60 -3.69 -1.41 1.61
C SER A 60 -3.25 -2.83 2.01
N PHE A 61 -2.41 -2.95 3.05
CA PHE A 61 -2.07 -4.26 3.63
C PHE A 61 -3.30 -4.97 4.19
N GLY A 62 -4.18 -4.24 4.88
CA GLY A 62 -5.46 -4.75 5.38
C GLY A 62 -6.34 -5.32 4.27
N PHE A 63 -6.46 -4.64 3.13
CA PHE A 63 -7.24 -5.10 1.98
C PHE A 63 -6.68 -6.36 1.34
N ILE A 64 -5.36 -6.48 1.21
CA ILE A 64 -4.72 -7.70 0.72
C ILE A 64 -4.98 -8.86 1.69
N PHE A 65 -4.76 -8.65 2.98
CA PHE A 65 -5.00 -9.67 4.01
C PHE A 65 -6.46 -10.12 4.02
N LEU A 66 -7.38 -9.17 3.98
CA LEU A 66 -8.82 -9.43 3.99
C LEU A 66 -9.29 -10.14 2.71
N SER A 67 -8.75 -9.76 1.54
CA SER A 67 -8.97 -10.47 0.28
C SER A 67 -8.56 -11.95 0.38
N LEU A 68 -7.37 -12.22 0.94
CA LEU A 68 -6.90 -13.60 1.16
C LEU A 68 -7.81 -14.36 2.13
N CYS A 69 -8.26 -13.74 3.21
CA CYS A 69 -9.23 -14.36 4.12
C CYS A 69 -10.54 -14.68 3.42
N ILE A 70 -11.13 -13.72 2.71
CA ILE A 70 -12.39 -13.92 1.97
C ILE A 70 -12.26 -15.09 0.98
N PHE A 71 -11.16 -15.10 0.22
CA PHE A 71 -10.89 -16.17 -0.72
C PHE A 71 -10.71 -17.54 -0.03
N ALA A 72 -9.99 -17.59 1.09
CA ALA A 72 -9.82 -18.82 1.86
C ALA A 72 -11.17 -19.34 2.40
N PHE A 73 -12.00 -18.48 2.99
CA PHE A 73 -13.32 -18.88 3.49
C PHE A 73 -14.26 -19.32 2.38
N TYR A 74 -14.17 -18.70 1.20
CA TYR A 74 -14.89 -19.14 0.01
C TYR A 74 -14.52 -20.57 -0.40
N LEU A 75 -13.24 -20.94 -0.36
CA LEU A 75 -12.79 -22.33 -0.63
C LEU A 75 -13.34 -23.35 0.38
N PHE A 76 -13.72 -22.92 1.59
CA PHE A 76 -14.32 -23.79 2.61
C PHE A 76 -15.86 -23.70 2.66
N ASP A 77 -16.50 -23.11 1.66
CA ASP A 77 -17.96 -22.88 1.58
C ASP A 77 -18.54 -22.17 2.81
N LYS A 78 -17.71 -21.39 3.53
CA LYS A 78 -18.13 -20.64 4.71
C LYS A 78 -18.46 -19.20 4.32
N LYS A 79 -19.66 -18.77 4.70
CA LYS A 79 -20.09 -17.38 4.54
C LYS A 79 -19.57 -16.52 5.69
N ILE A 80 -18.83 -15.47 5.36
CA ILE A 80 -18.40 -14.43 6.28
C ILE A 80 -19.53 -13.41 6.41
N ASN A 81 -19.81 -12.95 7.62
CA ASN A 81 -20.76 -11.86 7.82
C ASN A 81 -20.12 -10.52 7.40
N LEU A 82 -20.83 -9.71 6.62
CA LEU A 82 -20.41 -8.35 6.22
C LEU A 82 -20.05 -7.47 7.43
N ASN A 83 -20.70 -7.65 8.58
CA ASN A 83 -20.37 -6.91 9.80
C ASN A 83 -18.94 -7.21 10.30
N ILE A 84 -18.46 -8.44 10.11
CA ILE A 84 -17.09 -8.83 10.48
C ILE A 84 -16.09 -8.16 9.53
N ILE A 85 -16.41 -8.09 8.24
CA ILE A 85 -15.59 -7.39 7.23
C ILE A 85 -15.41 -5.92 7.62
N TRP A 86 -16.51 -5.23 7.95
CA TRP A 86 -16.47 -3.84 8.41
C TRP A 86 -15.68 -3.67 9.72
N ALA A 87 -15.86 -4.58 10.69
CA ALA A 87 -15.12 -4.54 11.94
C ALA A 87 -13.60 -4.67 11.75
N VAL A 88 -13.17 -5.52 10.80
CA VAL A 88 -11.75 -5.67 10.44
C VAL A 88 -11.22 -4.40 9.76
N ILE A 89 -11.98 -3.80 8.85
CA ILE A 89 -11.55 -2.54 8.21
C ILE A 89 -11.34 -1.44 9.26
N ILE A 90 -12.30 -1.29 10.20
CA ILE A 90 -12.21 -0.30 11.28
C ILE A 90 -11.01 -0.58 12.18
N SER A 91 -10.73 -1.85 12.51
CA SER A 91 -9.58 -2.20 13.35
C SER A 91 -8.25 -1.87 12.68
N PHE A 92 -8.11 -2.09 11.36
CA PHE A 92 -6.94 -1.66 10.60
C PHE A 92 -6.79 -0.14 10.53
N CYS A 93 -7.90 0.61 10.44
CA CYS A 93 -7.87 2.07 10.52
C CYS A 93 -7.36 2.55 11.89
N ILE A 94 -7.83 1.97 13.00
CA ILE A 94 -7.34 2.31 14.35
C ILE A 94 -5.86 1.93 14.49
N LEU A 95 -5.47 0.76 14.00
CA LEU A 95 -4.09 0.29 14.04
C LEU A 95 -3.14 1.22 13.28
N SER A 96 -3.60 1.81 12.18
CA SER A 96 -2.80 2.76 11.39
C SER A 96 -2.31 3.97 12.20
N LEU A 97 -3.09 4.39 13.22
CA LEU A 97 -2.72 5.51 14.09
C LEU A 97 -1.45 5.24 14.88
N PHE A 98 -1.18 3.98 15.26
CA PHE A 98 0.04 3.59 15.97
C PHE A 98 1.29 3.70 15.10
N PHE A 99 1.15 3.65 13.77
CA PHE A 99 2.26 3.75 12.83
C PHE A 99 2.57 5.18 12.40
N ILE A 100 1.74 6.16 12.78
CA ILE A 100 1.99 7.58 12.52
C ILE A 100 3.23 8.02 13.29
N ASN A 101 4.34 8.27 12.57
CA ASN A 101 5.55 8.77 13.20
C ASN A 101 6.27 9.79 12.31
N LYS A 102 6.27 11.05 12.76
CA LYS A 102 6.92 12.18 12.08
C LYS A 102 8.45 12.06 12.07
N ARG A 103 9.06 11.58 13.17
CA ARG A 103 10.53 11.41 13.24
C ARG A 103 11.01 10.38 12.24
N LYS A 104 10.31 9.24 12.19
CA LYS A 104 10.56 8.17 11.22
C LYS A 104 10.41 8.66 9.78
N PHE A 105 9.36 9.45 9.49
CA PHE A 105 9.20 10.05 8.17
C PHE A 105 10.36 10.98 7.81
N ALA A 106 10.81 11.85 8.73
CA ALA A 106 11.94 12.75 8.49
C ALA A 106 13.26 11.99 8.21
N GLU A 107 13.49 10.87 8.91
CA GLU A 107 14.64 9.98 8.65
C GLU A 107 14.57 9.35 7.26
N LEU A 108 13.39 8.85 6.86
CA LEU A 108 13.17 8.25 5.55
C LEU A 108 13.33 9.28 4.42
N THR A 109 12.87 10.51 4.62
CA THR A 109 13.04 11.61 3.65
C THR A 109 14.50 11.95 3.44
N LYS A 110 15.33 11.92 4.49
CA LYS A 110 16.78 12.08 4.36
C LYS A 110 17.40 10.89 3.62
N LYS A 111 17.00 9.66 3.97
CA LYS A 111 17.53 8.43 3.39
C LYS A 111 17.26 8.29 1.89
N TYR A 112 16.08 8.70 1.43
CA TYR A 112 15.63 8.55 0.03
C TYR A 112 15.65 9.86 -0.77
N ARG A 113 16.38 10.88 -0.30
CA ARG A 113 16.44 12.20 -0.95
C ARG A 113 16.98 12.14 -2.38
N ASP A 114 18.06 11.39 -2.57
CA ASP A 114 18.82 11.30 -3.83
C ASP A 114 18.47 10.03 -4.63
N GLU A 115 17.22 9.57 -4.51
CA GLU A 115 16.72 8.38 -5.20
C GLU A 115 16.72 8.55 -6.74
N LYS A 116 17.48 7.69 -7.42
CA LYS A 116 17.37 7.53 -8.88
C LYS A 116 16.04 6.86 -9.26
N HIS A 117 15.45 7.29 -10.37
CA HIS A 117 14.18 6.77 -10.93
C HIS A 117 12.92 6.99 -10.06
N CYS A 118 12.88 8.12 -9.36
CA CYS A 118 11.77 8.57 -8.51
C CYS A 118 10.37 8.39 -9.15
N LYS A 119 10.19 8.72 -10.45
CA LYS A 119 8.88 8.58 -11.12
C LYS A 119 8.43 7.13 -11.28
N LEU A 120 9.30 6.25 -11.77
CA LEU A 120 8.95 4.85 -12.03
C LEU A 120 8.55 4.14 -10.74
N LYS A 121 9.35 4.31 -9.69
CA LYS A 121 9.05 3.69 -8.40
C LYS A 121 7.81 4.29 -7.75
N GLY A 122 7.52 5.57 -7.96
CA GLY A 122 6.26 6.18 -7.55
C GLY A 122 5.05 5.52 -8.22
N TRP A 123 5.11 5.29 -9.52
CA TRP A 123 4.05 4.57 -10.26
C TRP A 123 3.86 3.13 -9.77
N LEU A 124 4.94 2.42 -9.43
CA LEU A 124 4.84 1.08 -8.84
C LEU A 124 4.11 1.08 -7.50
N VAL A 125 4.43 2.04 -6.60
CA VAL A 125 3.72 2.17 -5.32
C VAL A 125 2.25 2.53 -5.53
N PHE A 126 1.96 3.42 -6.49
CA PHE A 126 0.59 3.79 -6.81
C PHE A 126 -0.22 2.61 -7.38
N ALA A 127 0.37 1.85 -8.30
CA ALA A 127 -0.21 0.64 -8.85
C ALA A 127 -0.45 -0.42 -7.76
N TYR A 128 0.45 -0.55 -6.79
CA TYR A 128 0.27 -1.42 -5.63
C TYR A 128 -0.95 -1.01 -4.78
N ILE A 129 -1.10 0.28 -4.47
CA ILE A 129 -2.23 0.80 -3.69
C ILE A 129 -3.54 0.55 -4.43
N ILE A 130 -3.64 0.96 -5.70
CA ILE A 130 -4.85 0.73 -6.51
C ILE A 130 -5.14 -0.77 -6.66
N GLY A 131 -4.10 -1.56 -6.90
CA GLY A 131 -4.20 -3.01 -7.01
C GLY A 131 -4.76 -3.65 -5.74
N SER A 132 -4.35 -3.19 -4.56
CA SER A 132 -4.86 -3.69 -3.28
C SER A 132 -6.37 -3.43 -3.12
N VAL A 133 -6.84 -2.24 -3.52
CA VAL A 133 -8.25 -1.86 -3.48
C VAL A 133 -9.05 -2.66 -4.49
N ALA A 134 -8.58 -2.73 -5.74
CA ALA A 134 -9.22 -3.49 -6.80
C ALA A 134 -9.32 -4.98 -6.44
N LEU A 135 -8.26 -5.57 -5.89
CA LEU A 135 -8.23 -6.95 -5.43
C LEU A 135 -9.29 -7.23 -4.37
N PHE A 136 -9.45 -6.31 -3.40
CA PHE A 136 -10.49 -6.44 -2.38
C PHE A 136 -11.91 -6.40 -2.98
N PHE A 137 -12.20 -5.45 -3.87
CA PHE A 137 -13.51 -5.39 -4.54
C PHE A 137 -13.79 -6.62 -5.41
N VAL A 138 -12.79 -7.08 -6.17
CA VAL A 138 -12.91 -8.31 -6.98
C VAL A 138 -13.18 -9.52 -6.08
N SER A 139 -12.53 -9.61 -4.92
CA SER A 139 -12.76 -10.70 -3.96
C SER A 139 -14.18 -10.67 -3.40
N LEU A 140 -14.69 -9.48 -3.07
CA LEU A 140 -16.09 -9.32 -2.64
C LEU A 140 -17.09 -9.71 -3.74
N ALA A 141 -16.83 -9.29 -4.99
CA ALA A 141 -17.68 -9.59 -6.13
C ALA A 141 -17.72 -11.09 -6.44
N LEU A 142 -16.55 -11.74 -6.55
CA LEU A 142 -16.44 -13.17 -6.86
C LEU A 142 -17.06 -14.04 -5.78
N CYS A 143 -16.90 -13.68 -4.51
CA CYS A 143 -17.43 -14.45 -3.40
C CYS A 143 -18.90 -14.11 -3.04
N GLY A 144 -19.59 -13.33 -3.89
CA GLY A 144 -21.02 -13.07 -3.74
C GLY A 144 -21.41 -12.12 -2.60
N TYR A 145 -20.46 -11.32 -2.10
CA TYR A 145 -20.70 -10.30 -1.06
C TYR A 145 -21.12 -8.94 -1.63
N TRP A 146 -21.38 -8.87 -2.94
CA TRP A 146 -21.75 -7.62 -3.61
C TRP A 146 -23.12 -7.13 -3.13
N VAL A 147 -23.08 -6.05 -2.33
CA VAL A 147 -24.16 -5.11 -2.04
C VAL A 147 -25.57 -5.72 -2.05
N ASN A 148 -25.84 -6.56 -1.05
CA ASN A 148 -27.19 -6.67 -0.48
C ASN A 148 -27.42 -5.47 0.47
N VAL A 149 -27.00 -4.27 0.03
CA VAL A 149 -27.32 -3.02 0.73
C VAL A 149 -28.74 -2.70 0.31
N LYS A 150 -29.70 -3.26 1.04
CA LYS A 150 -31.02 -2.65 1.14
C LYS A 150 -30.80 -1.30 1.83
N ILE A 151 -30.76 -0.25 1.03
CA ILE A 151 -30.99 1.13 1.49
C ILE A 151 -32.46 1.24 1.87
#